data_AF-A0A7Y3EZW4-F1
#
_entry.id   AF-A0A7Y3EZW4-F1
#
_cell.length_a   1.000
_cell.length_b   1.000
_cell.length_c   1.000
_cell.angle_alpha   90.00
_cell.angle_beta   90.00
_cell.angle_gamma   90.00
#
_symmetry.space_group_name_H-M   'P 1'
#
loop_
_entity.id
_entity.type
_entity.pdbx_description
1 polymer ?
#
loop_
_entity_poly.entity_id
_entity_poly.type
_entity_poly.pdbx_seq_one_letter_code
_entity_poly.pdbx_strand_id
1 'polypeptide(L)'
;MKELARRGWFKRFLDAVEWLGNLLPHPVSLFAILCFAVLLVSGIAGYFGLSVPDVRPSAAAGERIQAISLLNAAGLRRIVENLVTNFTGFVPL
;
A
#
# COMPACT_ATOMS: atom_id res chain seq x y z
N MET A 1 -11.26 18.56 -40.91
CA MET A 1 -11.58 19.15 -39.58
C MET A 1 -11.62 18.14 -38.43
N LYS A 2 -12.30 16.99 -38.53
CA LYS A 2 -12.34 15.97 -37.45
C LYS A 2 -10.98 15.33 -37.12
N GLU A 3 -10.07 15.25 -38.08
CA GLU A 3 -8.78 14.57 -37.93
C GLU A 3 -7.73 15.39 -37.15
N LEU A 4 -7.70 16.72 -37.32
CA LEU A 4 -6.85 17.61 -36.51
C LEU A 4 -7.28 17.62 -35.02
N ALA A 5 -8.59 17.66 -34.75
CA ALA A 5 -9.13 17.64 -33.39
C ALA A 5 -8.85 16.31 -32.66
N ARG A 6 -8.95 15.18 -33.38
CA ARG A 6 -8.64 13.84 -32.85
C ARG A 6 -7.15 13.70 -32.47
N ARG A 7 -6.24 14.29 -33.27
CA ARG A 7 -4.80 14.36 -32.92
C ARG A 7 -4.53 15.18 -31.66
N GLY A 8 -5.26 16.28 -31.45
CA GLY A 8 -5.12 17.14 -30.27
C GLY A 8 -5.51 16.46 -28.96
N TRP A 9 -6.64 15.74 -28.92
CA TRP A 9 -7.07 15.02 -27.72
C TRP A 9 -6.17 13.81 -27.40
N PHE A 10 -5.79 13.05 -28.43
CA PHE A 10 -4.88 11.91 -28.26
C PHE A 10 -3.49 12.34 -27.77
N LYS A 11 -2.96 13.46 -28.28
CA LYS A 11 -1.70 14.03 -27.79
C LYS A 11 -1.79 14.40 -26.31
N ARG A 12 -2.84 15.10 -25.89
CA ARG A 12 -3.03 15.47 -24.47
C ARG A 12 -3.15 14.26 -23.55
N PHE A 13 -3.75 13.17 -24.03
CA PHE A 13 -3.76 11.90 -23.31
C PHE A 13 -2.34 11.32 -23.15
N LEU A 14 -1.56 11.27 -24.23
CA LEU A 14 -0.17 10.80 -24.18
C LEU A 14 0.70 11.67 -23.28
N ASP A 15 0.56 13.00 -23.34
CA ASP A 15 1.28 13.94 -22.48
C ASP A 15 0.99 13.67 -20.99
N ALA A 16 -0.27 13.32 -20.65
CA ALA A 16 -0.65 12.96 -19.29
C ALA A 16 -0.07 11.61 -18.84
N VAL A 17 -0.04 10.60 -19.73
CA VAL A 17 0.56 9.29 -19.43
C VAL A 17 2.07 9.41 -19.26
N GLU A 18 2.75 10.16 -20.12
CA GLU A 18 4.19 10.43 -20.03
C GLU A 18 4.52 11.16 -18.72
N TRP A 19 3.74 12.20 -18.38
CA TRP A 19 3.90 12.90 -17.11
C TRP A 19 3.71 11.97 -15.91
N LEU A 20 2.68 11.12 -15.93
CA LEU A 20 2.43 10.15 -14.85
C LEU A 20 3.55 9.11 -14.73
N GLY A 21 4.09 8.64 -15.87
CA GLY A 21 5.22 7.72 -15.91
C GLY A 21 6.50 8.33 -15.32
N ASN A 22 6.74 9.62 -15.59
CA ASN A 22 7.90 10.35 -15.05
C ASN A 22 7.73 10.77 -13.58
N LEU A 23 6.50 10.78 -13.06
CA LEU A 23 6.21 11.19 -11.68
C LEU A 23 6.58 10.10 -10.66
N LEU A 24 6.54 8.83 -11.06
CA LEU A 24 6.77 7.72 -10.14
C LEU A 24 8.26 7.67 -9.76
N PRO A 25 8.59 7.73 -8.45
CA PRO A 25 9.97 7.62 -8.02
C PRO A 25 10.51 6.21 -8.29
N HIS A 26 11.84 6.07 -8.28
CA HIS A 26 12.50 4.78 -8.43
C HIS A 26 11.83 3.70 -7.56
N PRO A 27 11.62 2.46 -8.05
CA PRO A 27 10.81 1.46 -7.35
C PRO A 27 11.18 1.26 -5.88
N VAL A 28 12.48 1.27 -5.54
CA VAL A 28 12.96 1.16 -4.15
C VAL A 28 12.42 2.29 -3.26
N SER A 29 12.43 3.52 -3.74
CA SER A 29 11.89 4.68 -3.01
C SER A 29 10.38 4.57 -2.85
N LEU A 30 9.67 4.07 -3.87
CA LEU A 30 8.23 3.82 -3.80
C LEU A 30 7.91 2.82 -2.68
N PHE A 31 8.63 1.69 -2.60
CA PHE A 31 8.46 0.73 -1.52
C PHE A 31 8.79 1.33 -0.14
N ALA A 32 9.86 2.11 -0.03
CA ALA A 32 10.20 2.78 1.23
C ALA A 32 9.08 3.73 1.69
N ILE A 33 8.50 4.51 0.77
CA ILE A 33 7.36 5.39 1.04
C ILE A 33 6.14 4.57 1.47
N LEU A 34 5.82 3.47 0.78
CA LEU A 34 4.70 2.60 1.14
C LEU A 34 4.90 1.96 2.51
N CYS A 35 6.09 1.44 2.83
CA CYS A 35 6.39 0.89 4.14
C CYS A 35 6.20 1.95 5.24
N PHE A 36 6.70 3.16 5.04
CA PHE A 36 6.50 4.26 5.98
C PHE A 36 5.02 4.64 6.13
N ALA A 37 4.29 4.71 5.02
CA ALA A 37 2.85 4.95 5.04
C ALA A 37 2.09 3.87 5.82
N VAL A 38 2.43 2.59 5.65
CA VAL A 38 1.84 1.48 6.42
C VAL A 38 2.10 1.63 7.92
N LEU A 39 3.32 2.03 8.33
CA LEU A 39 3.62 2.30 9.74
C LEU A 39 2.69 3.38 10.30
N LEU A 40 2.57 4.54 9.61
CA LEU A 40 1.71 5.63 10.05
C LEU A 40 0.23 5.25 10.08
N VAL A 41 -0.27 4.65 8.99
CA VAL A 41 -1.68 4.25 8.88
C VAL A 41 -2.03 3.21 9.93
N SER A 42 -1.15 2.22 10.17
CA SER A 42 -1.38 1.24 11.24
C SER A 42 -1.41 1.88 12.62
N GLY A 43 -0.56 2.89 12.87
CA GLY A 43 -0.52 3.65 14.10
C GLY A 43 -1.84 4.40 14.35
N ILE A 44 -2.29 5.16 13.36
CA ILE A 44 -3.55 5.91 13.42
C ILE A 44 -4.73 4.95 13.56
N ALA A 45 -4.79 3.91 12.73
CA ALA A 45 -5.91 2.98 12.72
C ALA A 45 -6.02 2.18 14.04
N GLY A 46 -4.87 1.71 14.55
CA GLY A 46 -4.79 1.04 15.84
C GLY A 46 -5.10 1.97 17.02
N TYR A 47 -4.71 3.25 16.96
CA TYR A 47 -5.04 4.24 17.98
C TYR A 47 -6.55 4.44 18.13
N PHE A 48 -7.30 4.49 17.02
CA PHE A 48 -8.76 4.59 17.04
C PHE A 48 -9.47 3.25 17.26
N GLY A 49 -8.75 2.14 17.43
CA GLY A 49 -9.35 0.81 17.62
C GLY A 49 -10.21 0.36 16.44
N LEU A 50 -9.85 0.76 15.22
CA LEU A 50 -10.61 0.43 14.01
C LEU A 50 -10.74 -1.08 13.85
N SER A 51 -11.98 -1.55 13.67
CA SER A 51 -12.29 -2.96 13.44
C SER A 51 -13.47 -3.14 12.50
N VAL A 52 -13.48 -4.26 11.78
CA VAL A 52 -14.56 -4.64 10.85
C VAL A 52 -15.06 -6.05 11.17
N PRO A 53 -16.34 -6.37 10.94
CA PRO A 53 -16.84 -7.75 11.04
C PRO A 53 -16.04 -8.67 10.12
N ASP A 54 -15.70 -9.87 10.60
CA ASP A 54 -15.03 -10.85 9.78
C ASP A 54 -16.03 -11.51 8.82
N VAL A 55 -15.71 -11.46 7.52
CA VAL A 55 -16.54 -12.00 6.43
C VAL A 55 -16.07 -13.38 5.96
N ARG A 56 -15.00 -13.93 6.53
CA ARG A 56 -14.45 -15.22 6.12
C ARG A 56 -15.45 -16.34 6.47
N PRO A 57 -15.69 -17.33 5.60
CA PRO A 57 -16.56 -18.47 5.91
C PRO A 57 -16.12 -19.27 7.13
N SER A 58 -14.82 -19.24 7.44
CA SER A 58 -14.20 -19.91 8.59
C SER A 58 -14.28 -19.09 9.89
N ALA A 59 -14.80 -17.86 9.85
CA ALA A 59 -14.83 -16.99 11.01
C ALA A 59 -15.90 -17.43 12.00
N ALA A 60 -15.60 -17.32 13.29
CA ALA A 60 -16.58 -17.55 14.33
C ALA A 60 -17.68 -16.47 14.27
N ALA A 61 -18.90 -16.82 14.70
CA ALA A 61 -20.01 -15.86 14.73
C ALA A 61 -19.65 -14.65 15.61
N GLY A 62 -19.69 -13.46 15.02
CA GLY A 62 -19.34 -12.20 15.69
C GLY A 62 -17.84 -11.89 15.75
N GLU A 63 -16.99 -12.68 15.10
CA GLU A 63 -15.55 -12.39 14.99
C GLU A 63 -15.30 -11.08 14.22
N ARG A 64 -14.24 -10.37 14.61
CA ARG A 64 -13.89 -9.06 14.04
C ARG A 64 -12.41 -8.99 13.72
N ILE A 65 -12.09 -8.41 12.57
CA ILE A 65 -10.71 -8.09 12.18
C ILE A 65 -10.37 -6.72 12.76
N GLN A 66 -9.24 -6.63 13.48
CA GLN A 66 -8.80 -5.41 14.16
C GLN A 66 -7.54 -4.84 13.49
N ALA A 67 -7.47 -3.51 13.37
CA ALA A 67 -6.26 -2.82 12.96
C ALA A 67 -5.21 -2.88 14.08
N ILE A 68 -4.05 -3.46 13.80
CA ILE A 68 -2.95 -3.56 14.75
C ILE A 68 -1.92 -2.49 14.44
N SER A 69 -1.63 -1.64 15.43
CA SER A 69 -0.56 -0.64 15.31
C SER A 69 0.82 -1.29 15.29
N LEU A 70 1.65 -0.87 14.32
CA LEU A 70 3.06 -1.24 14.25
C LEU A 70 3.96 -0.26 15.02
N LEU A 71 3.44 0.91 15.40
CA LEU A 71 4.14 1.96 16.14
C LEU A 71 4.01 1.78 17.66
N ASN A 72 4.23 0.55 18.14
CA ASN A 72 4.30 0.21 19.56
C ASN A 72 5.39 -0.87 19.79
N ALA A 73 5.67 -1.21 21.05
CA ALA A 73 6.73 -2.16 21.38
C ALA A 73 6.56 -3.54 20.71
N ALA A 74 5.34 -4.08 20.68
CA ALA A 74 5.05 -5.36 20.03
C ALA A 74 5.19 -5.29 18.50
N GLY A 75 4.73 -4.19 17.89
CA GLY A 75 4.85 -3.91 16.46
C GLY A 75 6.31 -3.80 16.01
N LEU A 76 7.12 -3.03 16.74
CA LEU A 76 8.55 -2.89 16.45
C LEU A 76 9.27 -4.24 16.56
N ARG A 77 8.98 -5.00 17.63
CA ARG A 77 9.50 -6.35 17.81
C ARG A 77 9.16 -7.25 16.63
N ARG A 78 7.89 -7.26 16.21
CA ARG A 78 7.43 -8.03 15.05
C ARG A 78 8.16 -7.65 13.76
N ILE A 79 8.44 -6.37 13.53
CA ILE A 79 9.17 -5.90 12.35
C ILE A 79 10.59 -6.47 12.36
N VAL A 80 11.32 -6.31 13.48
CA VAL A 80 12.72 -6.73 13.58
C VAL A 80 12.85 -8.25 13.52
N GLU A 81 11.99 -8.99 14.23
CA GLU A 81 12.01 -10.47 14.24
C GLU A 81 11.75 -11.07 12.85
N ASN A 82 10.91 -10.44 12.04
CA ASN A 82 10.54 -10.97 10.72
C ASN A 82 11.27 -10.28 9.56
N LEU A 83 12.16 -9.33 9.81
CA LEU A 83 12.77 -8.52 8.74
C LEU A 83 13.52 -9.40 7.72
N VAL A 84 14.37 -10.30 8.21
CA VAL A 84 15.17 -11.18 7.34
C VAL A 84 14.29 -12.20 6.65
N THR A 85 13.38 -12.86 7.37
CA THR A 85 12.52 -13.92 6.81
C THR A 85 11.54 -13.39 5.77
N ASN A 86 11.00 -12.17 5.98
CA ASN A 86 10.17 -11.50 4.98
C ASN A 86 10.95 -11.18 3.70
N PHE A 87 12.23 -10.82 3.82
CA PHE A 87 13.07 -10.56 2.67
C PHE A 87 13.47 -11.86 1.96
N THR A 88 14.04 -12.85 2.66
CA THR A 88 14.52 -14.10 2.05
C THR A 88 13.40 -15.04 1.61
N GLY A 89 12.20 -14.90 2.17
CA GLY A 89 11.03 -15.73 1.82
C GLY A 89 10.23 -15.21 0.62
N PHE A 90 10.61 -14.08 0.03
CA PHE A 90 9.91 -13.52 -1.12
C PHE A 90 10.36 -14.25 -2.40
N VAL A 91 9.49 -15.15 -2.90
CA VAL A 91 9.72 -16.06 -4.05
C VAL A 91 10.28 -15.41 -5.33
N PRO A 92 9.97 -14.14 -5.68
CA PRO A 92 10.53 -13.47 -6.86
C PRO A 92 12.01 -13.07 -6.77
N LEU A 93 12.69 -13.29 -5.64
CA LEU A 93 14.13 -13.00 -5.45
C LEU A 93 15.02 -14.17 -5.89
#